data_AF-A0A142XM14-F1
#
_entry.id   AF-A0A142XM14-F1
#
_cell.length_a   1.000
_cell.length_b   1.000
_cell.length_c   1.000
_cell.angle_alpha   90.00
_cell.angle_beta   90.00
_cell.angle_gamma   90.00
#
_symmetry.space_group_name_H-M   'P 1'
#
loop_
_entity.id
_entity.type
_entity.pdbx_description
1 polymer ?
#
loop_
_entity_poly.entity_id
_entity_poly.type
_entity_poly.pdbx_seq_one_letter_code
_entity_poly.pdbx_strand_id
1 'polypeptide(L)'
;MPPGAWPPDHYTLLGLERGAGDFADIESRVLDRMELLRRYQLLHPDPVTAGMNRLAQALVCLTDPTARAAYDRGLGIAIAPFEVVDDEPPSGEFGAVRSAEAVPVEVAFESGLGAPGEDSSAAYKVADPTPAPYEVVPEELIAEELPEPDNAPDALPALPLPAVPVARINQLKPRTVYRRLAALRRALRAWDGLRPVMGNPTEALATPISVLLFIRAVASAREAIPRVAFVLNEPSAPGALVTALVSSSHAAHTVRTLLPSQRQSVALDWRRGYDVLRREHDQLRALALGRRARRRANSGANFLLALRRTPELALVVLALAALFVSLIRRNS
;
A
#
# COMPACT_ATOMS: atom_id res chain seq x y z
N MET A 1 24.15 -8.65 -25.35
CA MET A 1 23.04 -9.52 -24.93
C MET A 1 23.61 -10.90 -24.64
N PRO A 2 23.05 -11.69 -23.70
CA PRO A 2 23.54 -13.04 -23.43
C PRO A 2 23.37 -13.93 -24.68
N PRO A 3 24.32 -14.86 -24.95
CA PRO A 3 24.20 -15.82 -26.04
C PRO A 3 23.08 -16.83 -25.75
N GLY A 4 22.15 -17.05 -26.69
CA GLY A 4 21.03 -17.98 -26.53
C GLY A 4 19.88 -17.77 -27.51
N ALA A 5 18.86 -18.63 -27.44
CA ALA A 5 17.64 -18.51 -28.23
C ALA A 5 16.90 -17.20 -27.87
N TRP A 6 16.54 -16.42 -28.89
CA TRP A 6 15.79 -15.18 -28.72
C TRP A 6 14.31 -15.44 -29.03
N PRO A 7 13.37 -14.99 -28.17
CA PRO A 7 13.56 -14.21 -26.94
C PRO A 7 13.98 -15.06 -25.72
N PRO A 8 14.72 -14.47 -24.75
CA PRO A 8 15.07 -15.13 -23.49
C PRO A 8 13.83 -15.39 -22.63
N ASP A 9 13.89 -16.41 -21.78
CA ASP A 9 12.83 -16.70 -20.81
C ASP A 9 12.70 -15.59 -19.74
N HIS A 10 11.56 -15.54 -19.03
CA HIS A 10 11.26 -14.48 -18.06
C HIS A 10 12.27 -14.45 -16.89
N TYR A 11 12.77 -15.61 -16.44
CA TYR A 11 13.76 -15.70 -15.37
C TYR A 11 15.12 -15.14 -15.80
N THR A 12 15.57 -15.51 -17.01
CA THR A 12 16.81 -15.06 -17.64
C THR A 12 16.78 -13.56 -17.90
N LEU A 13 15.62 -13.02 -18.30
CA LEU A 13 15.43 -11.58 -18.49
C LEU A 13 15.70 -10.78 -17.20
N LEU A 14 15.34 -11.35 -16.04
CA LEU A 14 15.55 -10.74 -14.72
C LEU A 14 16.89 -11.14 -14.06
N GLY A 15 17.63 -12.07 -14.67
CA GLY A 15 18.84 -12.66 -14.09
C GLY A 15 18.58 -13.46 -12.82
N LEU A 16 17.41 -14.10 -12.74
CA LEU A 16 17.01 -15.00 -11.66
C LEU A 16 17.25 -16.45 -12.08
N GLU A 17 17.49 -17.31 -11.09
CA GLU A 17 17.42 -18.76 -11.30
C GLU A 17 15.98 -19.18 -11.59
N ARG A 18 15.81 -20.19 -12.44
CA ARG A 18 14.48 -20.71 -12.83
C ARG A 18 13.72 -21.23 -11.61
N GLY A 19 12.49 -20.78 -11.44
CA GLY A 19 11.63 -21.13 -10.30
C GLY A 19 11.95 -20.39 -9.00
N ALA A 20 13.07 -19.66 -8.92
CA ALA A 20 13.47 -18.92 -7.74
C ALA A 20 12.90 -17.49 -7.72
N GLY A 21 12.92 -16.86 -6.53
CA GLY A 21 12.55 -15.47 -6.31
C GLY A 21 11.17 -15.31 -5.67
N ASP A 22 11.15 -14.55 -4.57
CA ASP A 22 9.93 -14.02 -3.97
C ASP A 22 9.36 -12.88 -4.83
N PHE A 23 8.08 -12.58 -4.65
CA PHE A 23 7.38 -11.48 -5.31
C PHE A 23 8.16 -10.16 -5.20
N ALA A 24 8.65 -9.84 -4.00
CA ALA A 24 9.38 -8.59 -3.75
C ALA A 24 10.70 -8.52 -4.54
N ASP A 25 11.41 -9.64 -4.67
CA ASP A 25 12.66 -9.72 -5.42
C ASP A 25 12.43 -9.58 -6.93
N ILE A 26 11.35 -10.18 -7.44
CA ILE A 26 10.95 -10.09 -8.85
C ILE A 26 10.60 -8.65 -9.20
N GLU A 27 9.77 -7.99 -8.39
CA GLU A 27 9.37 -6.60 -8.61
C GLU A 27 10.57 -5.65 -8.59
N SER A 28 11.44 -5.77 -7.57
CA SER A 28 12.65 -4.97 -7.44
C SER A 28 13.55 -5.10 -8.68
N ARG A 29 13.77 -6.32 -9.17
CA ARG A 29 14.62 -6.56 -10.34
C ARG A 29 14.00 -6.06 -11.64
N VAL A 30 12.68 -6.14 -11.81
CA VAL A 30 12.00 -5.57 -12.98
C VAL A 30 12.22 -4.06 -13.02
N LEU A 31 12.02 -3.37 -11.89
CA LEU A 31 12.19 -1.92 -11.79
C LEU A 31 13.63 -1.50 -12.09
N ASP A 32 14.62 -2.19 -11.54
CA ASP A 32 16.04 -1.95 -11.83
C ASP A 32 16.35 -2.10 -13.33
N ARG A 33 15.78 -3.12 -13.99
CA ARG A 33 15.97 -3.36 -15.42
C ARG A 33 15.28 -2.32 -16.29
N MET A 34 14.08 -1.88 -15.92
CA MET A 34 13.37 -0.80 -16.61
C MET A 34 14.15 0.52 -16.52
N GLU A 35 14.72 0.82 -15.35
CA GLU A 35 15.53 2.02 -15.15
C GLU A 35 16.83 1.99 -15.98
N LEU A 36 17.46 0.82 -16.12
CA LEU A 36 18.60 0.65 -17.02
C LEU A 36 18.23 0.89 -18.49
N LEU A 37 17.05 0.43 -18.95
CA LEU A 37 16.59 0.62 -20.33
C LEU A 37 16.26 2.08 -20.66
N ARG A 38 15.69 2.83 -19.71
CA ARG A 38 15.34 4.25 -19.91
C ARG A 38 16.51 5.11 -20.37
N ARG A 39 17.74 4.80 -19.93
CA ARG A 39 18.96 5.52 -20.34
C ARG A 39 19.23 5.44 -21.85
N TYR A 40 18.72 4.41 -22.51
CA TYR A 40 18.93 4.18 -23.95
C TYR A 40 17.73 4.61 -24.80
N GLN A 41 16.64 5.09 -24.19
CA GLN A 41 15.38 5.36 -24.87
C GLN A 41 15.51 6.40 -25.99
N LEU A 42 16.36 7.41 -25.83
CA LEU A 42 16.58 8.45 -26.83
C LEU A 42 17.36 7.96 -28.05
N LEU A 43 18.29 7.02 -27.85
CA LEU A 43 19.15 6.51 -28.92
C LEU A 43 18.47 5.36 -29.69
N HIS A 44 17.65 4.57 -28.98
CA HIS A 44 17.08 3.33 -29.51
C HIS A 44 15.63 3.11 -29.02
N PRO A 45 14.66 3.93 -29.48
CA PRO A 45 13.29 3.92 -28.95
C PRO A 45 12.57 2.58 -29.16
N ASP A 46 12.69 1.98 -30.35
CA ASP A 46 12.00 0.72 -30.69
C ASP A 46 12.46 -0.48 -29.85
N PRO A 47 13.77 -0.81 -29.77
CA PRO A 47 14.21 -1.95 -28.97
C PRO A 47 14.03 -1.71 -27.46
N VAL A 48 14.11 -0.46 -26.99
CA VAL A 48 13.82 -0.12 -25.59
C VAL A 48 12.34 -0.36 -25.27
N THR A 49 11.43 0.08 -26.14
CA THR A 49 9.99 -0.16 -25.97
C THR A 49 9.68 -1.66 -25.97
N ALA A 50 10.26 -2.43 -26.90
CA ALA A 50 10.12 -3.88 -26.91
C ALA A 50 10.66 -4.53 -25.62
N GLY A 51 11.81 -4.05 -25.12
CA GLY A 51 12.41 -4.52 -23.87
C GLY A 51 11.53 -4.23 -22.64
N MET A 52 10.99 -3.01 -22.56
CA MET A 52 10.09 -2.58 -21.48
C MET A 52 8.80 -3.41 -21.47
N ASN A 53 8.21 -3.66 -22.63
CA ASN A 53 7.01 -4.50 -22.75
C ASN A 53 7.27 -5.95 -22.30
N ARG A 54 8.44 -6.51 -22.62
CA ARG A 54 8.82 -7.86 -22.15
C ARG A 54 9.06 -7.92 -20.65
N LEU A 55 9.66 -6.89 -20.05
CA LEU A 55 9.83 -6.80 -18.60
C LEU A 55 8.47 -6.71 -17.89
N ALA A 56 7.52 -5.96 -18.44
CA ALA A 56 6.16 -5.89 -17.93
C ALA A 56 5.43 -7.24 -18.01
N GLN A 57 5.55 -7.95 -19.14
CA GLN A 57 5.00 -9.30 -19.29
C GLN A 57 5.60 -10.30 -18.30
N ALA A 58 6.92 -10.24 -18.08
CA ALA A 58 7.60 -11.06 -17.09
C ALA A 58 7.08 -10.76 -15.67
N LEU A 59 6.91 -9.49 -15.31
CA LEU A 59 6.34 -9.09 -14.02
C LEU A 59 4.95 -9.67 -13.82
N VAL A 60 4.02 -9.47 -14.77
CA VAL A 60 2.64 -9.99 -14.68
C VAL A 60 2.63 -11.51 -14.56
N CYS A 61 3.40 -12.21 -15.40
CA CYS A 61 3.45 -13.67 -15.40
C CYS A 61 4.01 -14.26 -14.11
N LEU A 62 5.06 -13.65 -13.54
CA LEU A 62 5.76 -14.19 -12.36
C LEU A 62 5.15 -13.76 -11.02
N THR A 63 4.30 -12.72 -11.02
CA THR A 63 3.63 -12.23 -9.81
C THR A 63 2.25 -12.87 -9.56
N ASP A 64 1.57 -13.32 -10.61
CA ASP A 64 0.37 -14.14 -10.48
C ASP A 64 0.76 -15.60 -10.21
N PRO A 65 0.40 -16.19 -9.05
CA PRO A 65 0.78 -17.55 -8.70
C PRO A 65 0.25 -18.60 -9.69
N THR A 66 -0.93 -18.36 -10.29
CA THR A 66 -1.53 -19.30 -11.25
C THR A 66 -0.82 -19.25 -12.60
N ALA A 67 -0.54 -18.04 -13.11
CA ALA A 67 0.22 -17.86 -14.34
C ALA A 67 1.67 -18.35 -14.19
N ARG A 68 2.33 -18.07 -13.05
CA ARG A 68 3.68 -18.55 -12.75
C ARG A 68 3.73 -20.07 -12.74
N ALA A 69 2.80 -20.73 -12.05
CA ALA A 69 2.75 -22.19 -11.99
C ALA A 69 2.55 -22.84 -13.38
N ALA A 70 1.70 -22.24 -14.22
CA ALA A 70 1.50 -22.71 -15.61
C ALA A 70 2.77 -22.50 -16.46
N TYR A 71 3.43 -21.35 -16.30
CA TYR A 71 4.67 -21.03 -16.98
C TYR A 71 5.82 -21.96 -16.58
N ASP A 72 6.00 -22.19 -15.28
CA ASP A 72 7.00 -23.09 -14.71
C ASP A 72 6.82 -24.53 -15.20
N ARG A 73 5.56 -24.99 -15.30
CA ARG A 73 5.22 -26.28 -15.89
C ARG A 73 5.64 -26.37 -17.36
N GLY A 74 5.42 -25.31 -18.14
CA GLY A 74 5.85 -25.22 -19.53
C GLY A 74 7.37 -25.26 -19.70
N LEU A 75 8.12 -24.79 -18.70
CA LEU A 75 9.59 -24.86 -18.64
C LEU A 75 10.13 -26.18 -18.09
N GLY A 76 9.27 -27.11 -17.66
CA GLY A 76 9.67 -28.37 -17.03
C GLY A 76 10.27 -28.19 -15.63
N ILE A 77 10.01 -27.06 -14.97
CA ILE A 77 10.46 -26.82 -13.60
C ILE A 77 9.51 -27.58 -12.69
N ALA A 78 10.04 -28.54 -11.92
CA ALA A 78 9.27 -29.23 -10.91
C ALA A 78 8.85 -28.21 -9.86
N ILE A 79 7.55 -27.90 -9.82
CA ILE A 79 6.96 -27.05 -8.78
C ILE A 79 7.25 -27.76 -7.47
N ALA A 80 8.09 -27.15 -6.63
CA ALA A 80 8.23 -27.61 -5.25
C ALA A 80 6.81 -27.65 -4.69
N PRO A 81 6.32 -28.81 -4.21
CA PRO A 81 4.96 -28.93 -3.73
C PRO A 81 4.79 -27.86 -2.68
N PHE A 82 4.09 -26.78 -3.06
CA PHE A 82 3.67 -25.79 -2.12
C PHE A 82 2.74 -26.60 -1.23
N GLU A 83 3.15 -26.78 0.01
CA GLU A 83 2.24 -27.17 1.07
C GLU A 83 1.18 -26.09 1.00
N VAL A 84 0.07 -26.39 0.31
CA VAL A 84 -1.18 -25.69 0.50
C VAL A 84 -1.41 -25.91 1.97
N VAL A 85 -0.97 -24.94 2.77
CA VAL A 85 -1.58 -24.73 4.06
C VAL A 85 -3.00 -24.40 3.66
N ASP A 86 -3.80 -25.46 3.53
CA ASP A 86 -5.22 -25.37 3.67
C ASP A 86 -5.33 -24.68 5.02
N ASP A 87 -5.53 -23.36 4.98
CA ASP A 87 -6.11 -22.61 6.07
C ASP A 87 -7.52 -23.19 6.20
N GLU A 88 -7.59 -24.45 6.66
CA GLU A 88 -8.76 -25.09 7.20
C GLU A 88 -9.20 -24.09 8.26
N PRO A 89 -10.29 -23.35 8.01
CA PRO A 89 -10.72 -22.31 8.91
C PRO A 89 -10.81 -22.97 10.27
N PRO A 90 -10.17 -22.41 11.32
CA PRO A 90 -10.11 -23.08 12.60
C PRO A 90 -11.54 -23.49 12.93
N SER A 91 -11.75 -24.79 13.05
CA SER A 91 -12.99 -25.45 13.46
C SER A 91 -13.32 -25.11 14.92
N GLY A 92 -13.26 -23.82 15.22
CA GLY A 92 -13.77 -23.23 16.43
C GLY A 92 -15.27 -23.28 16.31
N GLU A 93 -15.84 -24.11 17.18
CA GLU A 93 -17.13 -23.97 17.85
C GLU A 93 -17.73 -22.55 17.77
N PHE A 94 -18.20 -22.14 16.59
CA PHE A 94 -19.13 -21.04 16.47
C PHE A 94 -20.46 -21.62 16.95
N GLY A 95 -20.71 -21.41 18.25
CA GLY A 95 -21.97 -21.75 18.89
C GLY A 95 -23.13 -21.33 18.02
N ALA A 96 -24.11 -22.22 17.94
CA ALA A 96 -25.34 -22.12 17.18
C ALA A 96 -25.98 -20.72 17.30
N VAL A 97 -25.62 -19.81 16.40
CA VAL A 97 -26.45 -18.66 16.10
C VAL A 97 -27.60 -19.21 15.29
N ARG A 98 -28.75 -19.36 15.96
CA ARG A 98 -30.04 -19.68 15.35
C ARG A 98 -30.18 -18.86 14.07
N SER A 99 -30.14 -19.53 12.92
CA SER A 99 -30.59 -19.01 11.66
C SER A 99 -32.04 -18.56 11.85
N ALA A 100 -32.23 -17.25 11.98
CA ALA A 100 -33.53 -16.64 11.79
C ALA A 100 -33.88 -16.83 10.31
N GLU A 101 -34.78 -17.78 10.08
CA GLU A 101 -35.77 -17.85 9.00
C GLU A 101 -35.61 -16.74 7.96
N ALA A 102 -34.76 -17.01 6.97
CA ALA A 102 -34.64 -16.18 5.79
C ALA A 102 -35.94 -16.34 5.00
N VAL A 103 -36.85 -15.37 5.15
CA VAL A 103 -38.02 -15.23 4.31
C VAL A 103 -37.54 -15.09 2.86
N PRO A 104 -37.91 -16.00 1.94
CA PRO A 104 -37.57 -15.86 0.54
C PRO A 104 -38.29 -14.61 0.01
N VAL A 105 -37.53 -13.55 -0.24
CA VAL A 105 -38.02 -12.42 -1.04
C VAL A 105 -38.02 -12.90 -2.48
N GLU A 106 -39.18 -13.37 -2.95
CA GLU A 106 -39.48 -13.53 -4.37
C GLU A 106 -39.38 -12.14 -5.02
N VAL A 107 -38.21 -11.83 -5.59
CA VAL A 107 -38.07 -10.71 -6.50
C VAL A 107 -38.74 -11.15 -7.80
N ALA A 108 -39.95 -10.67 -8.04
CA ALA A 108 -40.68 -10.86 -9.29
C ALA A 108 -39.80 -10.36 -10.44
N PHE A 109 -39.32 -11.30 -11.25
CA PHE A 109 -38.56 -11.01 -12.46
C PHE A 109 -39.55 -10.46 -13.49
N GLU A 110 -39.63 -9.14 -13.63
CA GLU A 110 -40.33 -8.54 -14.75
C GLU A 110 -39.59 -8.92 -16.04
N SER A 111 -40.15 -9.89 -16.77
CA SER A 111 -39.74 -10.26 -18.12
C SER A 111 -40.01 -9.11 -19.10
N GLY A 112 -39.17 -8.07 -19.03
CA GLY A 112 -39.16 -6.92 -19.95
C GLY A 112 -37.96 -6.89 -20.90
N LEU A 113 -37.03 -7.85 -20.79
CA LEU A 113 -35.96 -8.02 -21.76
C LEU A 113 -36.48 -8.89 -22.91
N GLY A 114 -36.97 -8.22 -23.95
CA GLY A 114 -37.29 -8.85 -25.22
C GLY A 114 -36.10 -9.68 -25.72
N ALA A 115 -36.42 -10.79 -26.38
CA ALA A 115 -35.42 -11.64 -27.02
C ALA A 115 -34.45 -10.79 -27.85
N PRO A 116 -33.14 -11.10 -27.83
CA PRO A 116 -32.16 -10.41 -28.66
C PRO A 116 -32.51 -10.66 -30.13
N GLY A 117 -33.30 -9.75 -30.68
CA GLY A 117 -33.66 -9.72 -32.08
C GLY A 117 -32.38 -9.49 -32.88
N GLU A 118 -32.04 -10.51 -33.66
CA GLU A 118 -31.36 -10.39 -34.94
C GLU A 118 -31.88 -9.14 -35.66
N ASP A 119 -30.96 -8.23 -35.99
CA ASP A 119 -31.04 -7.14 -36.99
C ASP A 119 -30.39 -5.84 -36.48
N SER A 120 -29.13 -5.92 -36.04
CA SER A 120 -28.25 -4.75 -35.98
C SER A 120 -27.05 -4.93 -36.92
N SER A 121 -27.36 -5.26 -38.18
CA SER A 121 -26.49 -5.00 -39.33
C SER A 121 -26.81 -3.61 -39.90
N ALA A 122 -26.82 -2.59 -39.05
CA ALA A 122 -26.69 -1.22 -39.53
C ALA A 122 -25.23 -1.04 -39.92
N ALA A 123 -24.95 -1.19 -41.21
CA ALA A 123 -23.68 -0.80 -41.81
C ALA A 123 -23.40 0.65 -41.39
N TYR A 124 -22.50 0.83 -40.42
CA TYR A 124 -21.91 2.11 -40.11
C TYR A 124 -21.12 2.53 -41.35
N LYS A 125 -21.78 3.25 -42.27
CA LYS A 125 -21.08 4.10 -43.22
C LYS A 125 -20.31 5.10 -42.39
N VAL A 126 -19.02 4.84 -42.22
CA VAL A 126 -18.03 5.84 -41.81
C VAL A 126 -18.15 6.94 -42.85
N ALA A 127 -18.94 7.97 -42.52
CA ALA A 127 -18.94 9.19 -43.28
C ALA A 127 -17.52 9.76 -43.11
N ASP A 128 -16.78 9.83 -44.21
CA ASP A 128 -15.54 10.62 -44.24
C ASP A 128 -15.87 11.97 -43.61
N PRO A 129 -15.19 12.36 -42.52
CA PRO A 129 -15.46 13.62 -41.87
C PRO A 129 -15.13 14.71 -42.89
N THR A 130 -16.18 15.29 -43.50
CA THR A 130 -16.07 16.53 -44.26
C THR A 130 -15.33 17.50 -43.36
N PRO A 131 -14.11 17.94 -43.72
CA PRO A 131 -13.37 18.88 -42.90
C PRO A 131 -14.25 20.12 -42.79
N ALA A 132 -14.75 20.38 -41.59
CA ALA A 132 -15.47 21.61 -41.32
C ALA A 132 -14.53 22.75 -41.75
N PRO A 133 -15.01 23.72 -42.55
CA PRO A 133 -14.23 24.90 -42.88
C PRO A 133 -13.87 25.54 -41.55
N TYR A 134 -12.60 25.44 -41.17
CA TYR A 134 -12.05 26.21 -40.07
C TYR A 134 -12.11 27.64 -40.54
N GLU A 135 -13.09 28.38 -40.03
CA GLU A 135 -13.07 29.82 -40.09
C GLU A 135 -11.83 30.22 -39.32
N VAL A 136 -10.80 30.68 -40.05
CA VAL A 136 -9.58 31.24 -39.48
C VAL A 136 -10.04 32.50 -38.76
N VAL A 137 -10.41 32.35 -37.49
CA VAL A 137 -10.65 33.47 -36.58
C VAL A 137 -9.34 34.26 -36.60
N PRO A 138 -9.36 35.53 -37.07
CA PRO A 138 -8.19 36.37 -37.03
C PRO A 138 -7.65 36.35 -35.60
N GLU A 139 -6.37 36.01 -35.48
CA GLU A 139 -5.61 36.04 -34.23
C GLU A 139 -5.38 37.52 -33.85
N GLU A 140 -6.46 38.28 -33.67
CA GLU A 140 -6.45 39.55 -32.96
C GLU A 140 -6.11 39.19 -31.51
N LEU A 141 -4.82 39.24 -31.21
CA LEU A 141 -4.21 39.81 -30.01
C LEU A 141 -5.19 40.19 -28.88
N ILE A 142 -5.96 39.23 -28.38
CA ILE A 142 -6.42 39.27 -27.00
C ILE A 142 -5.16 38.90 -26.22
N ALA A 143 -4.33 39.92 -25.98
CA ALA A 143 -3.54 39.98 -24.77
C ALA A 143 -4.53 40.00 -23.61
N GLU A 144 -5.20 38.87 -23.38
CA GLU A 144 -5.80 38.53 -22.11
C GLU A 144 -4.58 38.43 -21.23
N GLU A 145 -4.27 39.56 -20.60
CA GLU A 145 -3.49 39.68 -19.39
C GLU A 145 -4.08 38.64 -18.44
N LEU A 146 -3.60 37.41 -18.58
CA LEU A 146 -3.85 36.31 -17.66
C LEU A 146 -3.49 36.94 -16.31
N PRO A 147 -4.49 37.18 -15.44
CA PRO A 147 -4.20 37.83 -14.17
C PRO A 147 -3.10 37.00 -13.54
N GLU A 148 -1.96 37.64 -13.28
CA GLU A 148 -0.84 36.99 -12.62
C GLU A 148 -1.44 36.24 -11.42
N PRO A 149 -1.16 34.94 -11.23
CA PRO A 149 -1.67 34.18 -10.10
C PRO A 149 -0.95 34.63 -8.81
N ASP A 150 -1.07 35.92 -8.47
CA ASP A 150 -0.62 36.56 -7.24
C ASP A 150 -1.57 36.24 -6.07
N ASN A 151 -2.60 35.42 -6.33
CA ASN A 151 -3.45 34.81 -5.32
C ASN A 151 -3.33 33.29 -5.40
N ALA A 152 -2.12 32.74 -5.23
CA ALA A 152 -2.04 31.43 -4.62
C ALA A 152 -2.77 31.56 -3.28
N PRO A 153 -3.95 30.93 -3.08
CA PRO A 153 -4.78 31.18 -1.92
C PRO A 153 -3.91 30.99 -0.70
N ASP A 154 -3.74 32.09 0.07
CA ASP A 154 -2.94 32.16 1.28
C ASP A 154 -2.98 30.81 1.96
N ALA A 155 -1.84 30.12 1.99
CA ALA A 155 -1.75 28.77 2.51
C ALA A 155 -2.36 28.80 3.91
N LEU A 156 -3.61 28.31 4.02
CA LEU A 156 -4.46 28.51 5.19
C LEU A 156 -3.60 28.20 6.42
N PRO A 157 -3.44 29.16 7.35
CA PRO A 157 -2.49 29.04 8.44
C PRO A 157 -2.72 27.69 9.09
N ALA A 158 -1.68 26.86 9.09
CA ALA A 158 -1.76 25.50 9.58
C ALA A 158 -2.23 25.54 11.03
N LEU A 159 -3.51 25.28 11.25
CA LEU A 159 -4.09 25.30 12.59
C LEU A 159 -3.22 24.39 13.47
N PRO A 160 -2.67 24.90 14.59
CA PRO A 160 -1.80 24.13 15.44
C PRO A 160 -2.56 22.88 15.87
N LEU A 161 -2.02 21.71 15.49
CA LEU A 161 -2.63 20.44 15.82
C LEU A 161 -2.74 20.35 17.35
N PRO A 162 -3.90 19.97 17.91
CA PRO A 162 -4.05 19.86 19.35
C PRO A 162 -2.97 18.95 19.92
N ALA A 163 -2.33 19.38 21.01
CA ALA A 163 -1.29 18.61 21.67
C ALA A 163 -1.92 17.32 22.24
N VAL A 164 -1.54 16.17 21.67
CA VAL A 164 -2.00 14.87 22.15
C VAL A 164 -1.42 14.63 23.55
N PRO A 165 -2.23 14.27 24.56
CA PRO A 165 -1.76 14.08 25.92
C PRO A 165 -0.80 12.88 26.03
N VAL A 166 0.51 13.17 26.02
CA VAL A 166 1.63 12.20 26.09
C VAL A 166 1.60 11.32 27.36
N ALA A 167 0.95 11.79 28.43
CA ALA A 167 1.01 11.18 29.76
C ALA A 167 0.45 9.74 29.82
N ARG A 168 -0.50 9.36 28.96
CA ARG A 168 -1.15 8.03 29.02
C ARG A 168 -0.29 6.89 28.47
N ILE A 169 0.74 7.18 27.67
CA ILE A 169 1.43 6.14 26.89
C ILE A 169 2.50 5.40 27.71
N ASN A 170 3.10 6.05 28.71
CA ASN A 170 4.17 5.47 29.53
C ASN A 170 3.72 4.27 30.38
N GLN A 171 2.43 4.17 30.71
CA GLN A 171 1.87 3.12 31.57
C GLN A 171 1.46 1.84 30.80
N LEU A 172 1.57 1.82 29.46
CA LEU A 172 1.12 0.68 28.67
C LEU A 172 2.02 -0.55 28.87
N LYS A 173 1.42 -1.73 29.08
CA LYS A 173 2.16 -3.01 29.12
C LYS A 173 2.93 -3.25 27.80
N PRO A 174 4.14 -3.85 27.82
CA PRO A 174 4.93 -4.06 26.60
C PRO A 174 4.19 -4.79 25.47
N ARG A 175 3.42 -5.83 25.80
CA ARG A 175 2.60 -6.58 24.81
C ARG A 175 1.56 -5.67 24.13
N THR A 176 0.93 -4.78 24.89
CA THR A 176 -0.04 -3.80 24.38
C THR A 176 0.60 -2.81 23.41
N VAL A 177 1.82 -2.35 23.70
CA VAL A 177 2.58 -1.46 22.80
C VAL A 177 2.81 -2.11 21.44
N TYR A 178 3.27 -3.37 21.41
CA TYR A 178 3.48 -4.07 20.13
C TYR A 178 2.17 -4.36 19.37
N ARG A 179 1.09 -4.74 20.07
CA ARG A 179 -0.23 -4.92 19.45
C ARG A 179 -0.75 -3.61 18.83
N ARG A 180 -0.60 -2.49 19.53
CA ARG A 180 -0.97 -1.16 19.00
C ARG A 180 -0.11 -0.74 17.82
N LEU A 181 1.22 -0.97 17.87
CA LEU A 181 2.11 -0.71 16.73
C LEU A 181 1.73 -1.54 15.49
N ALA A 182 1.32 -2.80 15.66
CA ALA A 182 0.84 -3.61 14.55
C ALA A 182 -0.49 -3.07 13.99
N ALA A 183 -1.44 -2.68 14.85
CA ALA A 183 -2.70 -2.08 14.44
C ALA A 183 -2.49 -0.77 13.68
N LEU A 184 -1.62 0.13 14.18
CA LEU A 184 -1.29 1.39 13.53
C LEU A 184 -0.61 1.20 12.18
N ARG A 185 0.31 0.23 12.04
CA ARG A 185 0.92 -0.09 10.74
C ARG A 185 -0.12 -0.55 9.71
N ARG A 186 -1.08 -1.38 10.11
CA ARG A 186 -2.18 -1.79 9.22
C ARG A 186 -3.08 -0.61 8.85
N ALA A 187 -3.44 0.22 9.83
CA ALA A 187 -4.25 1.41 9.61
C ALA A 187 -3.56 2.41 8.68
N LEU A 188 -2.27 2.70 8.87
CA LEU A 188 -1.50 3.59 8.00
C LEU A 188 -1.47 3.09 6.55
N ARG A 189 -1.23 1.80 6.32
CA ARG A 189 -1.28 1.21 4.95
C ARG A 189 -2.67 1.32 4.32
N ALA A 190 -3.72 1.05 5.10
CA ALA A 190 -5.09 1.18 4.61
C ALA A 190 -5.45 2.66 4.31
N TRP A 191 -4.96 3.59 5.13
CA TRP A 191 -5.13 5.03 4.96
C TRP A 191 -4.38 5.55 3.73
N ASP A 192 -3.16 5.06 3.49
CA ASP A 192 -2.37 5.34 2.28
C ASP A 192 -3.08 4.84 1.02
N GLY A 193 -3.77 3.68 1.08
CA GLY A 193 -4.59 3.18 -0.02
C GLY A 193 -5.74 4.11 -0.42
N LEU A 194 -6.23 4.95 0.50
CA LEU A 194 -7.26 5.95 0.21
C LEU A 194 -6.70 7.23 -0.43
N ARG A 195 -5.37 7.41 -0.43
CA ARG A 195 -4.69 8.64 -0.88
C ARG A 195 -5.06 9.08 -2.31
N PRO A 196 -5.15 8.20 -3.33
CA PRO A 196 -5.43 8.66 -4.70
C PRO A 196 -6.76 9.42 -4.80
N VAL A 197 -7.75 9.04 -4.01
CA VAL A 197 -9.11 9.59 -4.09
C VAL A 197 -9.35 10.66 -3.03
N MET A 198 -8.86 10.42 -1.81
CA MET A 198 -9.08 11.34 -0.70
C MET A 198 -7.99 12.39 -0.58
N GLY A 199 -6.75 12.08 -0.95
CA GLY A 199 -5.61 12.99 -0.80
C GLY A 199 -5.48 14.03 -1.91
N ASN A 200 -6.09 13.78 -3.08
CA ASN A 200 -6.04 14.66 -4.24
C ASN A 200 -7.45 15.21 -4.54
N PRO A 201 -7.76 16.47 -4.20
CA PRO A 201 -9.12 17.01 -4.38
C PRO A 201 -9.54 17.12 -5.86
N THR A 202 -8.57 17.16 -6.78
CA THR A 202 -8.77 17.24 -8.23
C THR A 202 -9.07 15.90 -8.87
N GLU A 203 -8.69 14.79 -8.24
CA GLU A 203 -8.79 13.46 -8.82
C GLU A 203 -10.20 12.89 -8.57
N ALA A 204 -11.03 12.87 -9.61
CA ALA A 204 -12.36 12.28 -9.53
C ALA A 204 -12.31 10.76 -9.74
N LEU A 205 -13.27 10.04 -9.14
CA LEU A 205 -13.58 8.63 -9.43
C LEU A 205 -14.20 8.47 -10.84
N ALA A 206 -13.50 8.94 -11.87
CA ALA A 206 -13.98 9.01 -13.25
C ALA A 206 -13.81 7.68 -13.98
N THR A 207 -12.79 6.90 -13.66
CA THR A 207 -12.51 5.63 -14.35
C THR A 207 -13.06 4.43 -13.56
N PRO A 208 -13.57 3.38 -14.21
CA PRO A 208 -13.99 2.14 -13.52
C PRO A 208 -12.89 1.53 -12.66
N ILE A 209 -11.63 1.59 -13.14
CA ILE A 209 -10.46 1.09 -12.41
C ILE A 209 -10.27 1.87 -11.10
N SER A 210 -10.34 3.21 -11.12
CA SER A 210 -10.21 4.03 -9.91
C SER A 210 -11.26 3.68 -8.85
N VAL A 211 -12.47 3.31 -9.29
CA VAL A 211 -13.60 2.94 -8.43
C VAL A 211 -13.36 1.60 -7.77
N LEU A 212 -12.86 0.60 -8.52
CA LEU A 212 -12.51 -0.71 -7.96
C LEU A 212 -11.38 -0.59 -6.94
N LEU A 213 -10.33 0.18 -7.26
CA LEU A 213 -9.23 0.45 -6.33
C LEU A 213 -9.73 1.16 -5.07
N PHE A 214 -10.63 2.13 -5.21
CA PHE A 214 -11.25 2.81 -4.09
C PHE A 214 -12.07 1.87 -3.20
N ILE A 215 -12.91 1.01 -3.78
CA ILE A 215 -13.71 0.02 -3.04
C ILE A 215 -12.80 -0.91 -2.23
N ARG A 216 -11.70 -1.40 -2.83
CA ARG A 216 -10.69 -2.23 -2.14
C ARG A 216 -10.01 -1.48 -1.00
N ALA A 217 -9.66 -0.21 -1.21
CA ALA A 217 -9.05 0.64 -0.19
C ALA A 217 -10.02 0.90 0.98
N VAL A 218 -11.30 1.20 0.69
CA VAL A 218 -12.35 1.37 1.69
C VAL A 218 -12.56 0.08 2.50
N ALA A 219 -12.59 -1.09 1.86
CA ALA A 219 -12.71 -2.37 2.57
C ALA A 219 -11.53 -2.60 3.54
N SER A 220 -10.30 -2.33 3.08
CA SER A 220 -9.09 -2.43 3.91
C SER A 220 -9.14 -1.44 5.08
N ALA A 221 -9.62 -0.23 4.83
CA ALA A 221 -9.77 0.81 5.86
C ALA A 221 -10.84 0.45 6.90
N ARG A 222 -11.99 -0.09 6.48
CA ARG A 222 -13.05 -0.57 7.40
C ARG A 222 -12.56 -1.67 8.34
N GLU A 223 -11.68 -2.56 7.90
CA GLU A 223 -11.10 -3.59 8.77
C GLU A 223 -10.06 -3.01 9.75
N ALA A 224 -9.27 -2.04 9.30
CA ALA A 224 -8.15 -1.51 10.06
C ALA A 224 -8.54 -0.41 11.07
N ILE A 225 -9.46 0.48 10.71
CA ILE A 225 -9.83 1.67 11.49
C ILE A 225 -10.38 1.34 12.88
N PRO A 226 -11.28 0.35 13.07
CA PRO A 226 -11.79 0.01 14.42
C PRO A 226 -10.68 -0.36 15.41
N ARG A 227 -9.57 -0.92 14.91
CA ARG A 227 -8.41 -1.29 15.75
C ARG A 227 -7.59 -0.09 16.22
N VAL A 228 -7.78 1.08 15.60
CA VAL A 228 -7.14 2.35 15.94
C VAL A 228 -8.15 3.42 16.36
N ALA A 229 -9.38 3.03 16.71
CA ALA A 229 -10.42 3.94 17.21
C ALA A 229 -9.94 4.75 18.43
N PHE A 230 -9.02 4.22 19.23
CA PHE A 230 -8.42 4.97 20.35
C PHE A 230 -7.68 6.26 19.94
N VAL A 231 -7.39 6.45 18.65
CA VAL A 231 -6.76 7.64 18.08
C VAL A 231 -7.77 8.51 17.32
N LEU A 232 -8.72 7.91 16.61
CA LEU A 232 -9.59 8.59 15.64
C LEU A 232 -11.04 8.80 16.10
N ASN A 233 -11.45 8.27 17.25
CA ASN A 233 -12.88 8.17 17.62
C ASN A 233 -13.45 9.42 18.32
N GLU A 234 -12.70 10.52 18.43
CA GLU A 234 -13.32 11.77 18.89
C GLU A 234 -14.08 12.39 17.70
N PRO A 235 -15.32 12.87 17.89
CA PRO A 235 -16.15 13.41 16.80
C PRO A 235 -15.55 14.65 16.13
N SER A 236 -14.58 15.30 16.78
CA SER A 236 -13.77 16.40 16.26
C SER A 236 -12.31 16.00 15.98
N ALA A 237 -11.98 14.71 16.07
CA ALA A 237 -10.65 14.22 15.79
C ALA A 237 -10.30 14.49 14.31
N PRO A 238 -9.03 14.80 14.02
CA PRO A 238 -8.57 14.82 12.65
C PRO A 238 -8.73 13.44 11.99
N GLY A 239 -9.34 13.40 10.82
CA GLY A 239 -9.71 12.17 10.10
C GLY A 239 -11.14 11.68 10.39
N ALA A 240 -11.95 12.43 11.16
CA ALA A 240 -13.32 12.05 11.48
C ALA A 240 -14.24 12.01 10.24
N LEU A 241 -14.09 12.96 9.30
CA LEU A 241 -14.88 12.97 8.07
C LEU A 241 -14.53 11.77 7.19
N VAL A 242 -13.24 11.48 7.04
CA VAL A 242 -12.79 10.30 6.30
C VAL A 242 -13.29 9.02 6.96
N THR A 243 -13.22 8.93 8.28
CA THR A 243 -13.70 7.76 9.03
C THR A 243 -15.20 7.55 8.87
N ALA A 244 -15.99 8.63 8.97
CA ALA A 244 -17.43 8.59 8.72
C ALA A 244 -17.73 8.15 7.28
N LEU A 245 -17.01 8.69 6.30
CA LEU A 245 -17.23 8.38 4.90
C LEU A 245 -16.84 6.94 4.55
N VAL A 246 -15.71 6.44 5.06
CA VAL A 246 -15.28 5.04 4.92
C VAL A 246 -16.29 4.09 5.59
N SER A 247 -16.88 4.49 6.72
CA SER A 247 -17.87 3.67 7.43
C SER A 247 -19.24 3.64 6.73
N SER A 248 -19.54 4.63 5.89
CA SER A 248 -20.80 4.69 5.14
C SER A 248 -20.87 3.58 4.09
N SER A 249 -22.00 2.86 4.02
CA SER A 249 -22.21 1.77 3.03
C SER A 249 -22.07 2.24 1.58
N HIS A 250 -22.40 3.51 1.31
CA HIS A 250 -22.42 4.13 -0.01
C HIS A 250 -21.21 5.04 -0.30
N ALA A 251 -20.06 4.78 0.34
CA ALA A 251 -18.87 5.64 0.27
C ALA A 251 -18.50 6.09 -1.16
N ALA A 252 -18.52 5.18 -2.15
CA ALA A 252 -18.17 5.49 -3.53
C ALA A 252 -19.14 6.47 -4.21
N HIS A 253 -20.44 6.33 -3.92
CA HIS A 253 -21.46 7.25 -4.41
C HIS A 253 -21.30 8.62 -3.75
N THR A 254 -21.13 8.65 -2.42
CA THR A 254 -20.91 9.90 -1.67
C THR A 254 -19.70 10.67 -2.20
N VAL A 255 -18.56 10.01 -2.42
CA VAL A 255 -17.35 10.68 -2.95
C VAL A 255 -17.57 11.27 -4.34
N ARG A 256 -18.31 10.56 -5.21
CA ARG A 256 -18.62 11.06 -6.56
C ARG A 256 -19.47 12.33 -6.53
N THR A 257 -20.40 12.42 -5.59
CA THR A 257 -21.31 13.58 -5.45
C THR A 257 -20.73 14.73 -4.65
N LEU A 258 -19.55 14.57 -4.04
CA LEU A 258 -18.87 15.67 -3.34
C LEU A 258 -18.53 16.81 -4.31
N LEU A 259 -18.92 18.02 -3.93
CA LEU A 259 -18.52 19.27 -4.56
C LEU A 259 -16.99 19.48 -4.42
N PRO A 260 -16.33 20.23 -5.31
CA PRO A 260 -14.89 20.49 -5.23
C PRO A 260 -14.42 21.02 -3.87
N SER A 261 -15.19 21.94 -3.26
CA SER A 261 -14.91 22.47 -1.91
C SER A 261 -15.02 21.41 -0.81
N GLN A 262 -15.98 20.49 -0.93
CA GLN A 262 -16.13 19.37 0.01
C GLN A 262 -14.99 18.36 -0.14
N ARG A 263 -14.54 18.08 -1.37
CA ARG A 263 -13.37 17.24 -1.64
C ARG A 263 -12.10 17.83 -1.03
N GLN A 264 -11.92 19.14 -1.13
CA GLN A 264 -10.81 19.84 -0.48
C GLN A 264 -10.86 19.69 1.05
N SER A 265 -12.04 19.80 1.66
CA SER A 265 -12.23 19.56 3.09
C SER A 265 -11.89 18.12 3.49
N VAL A 266 -12.35 17.13 2.71
CA VAL A 266 -12.02 15.71 2.92
C VAL A 266 -10.52 15.45 2.77
N ALA A 267 -9.86 16.08 1.80
CA ALA A 267 -8.41 15.94 1.60
C ALA A 267 -7.60 16.53 2.75
N LEU A 268 -8.02 17.69 3.27
CA LEU A 268 -7.43 18.27 4.46
C LEU A 268 -7.64 17.37 5.68
N ASP A 269 -8.86 16.83 5.88
CA ASP A 269 -9.15 15.92 6.99
C ASP A 269 -8.38 14.59 6.87
N TRP A 270 -8.26 14.04 5.66
CA TRP A 270 -7.45 12.85 5.36
C TRP A 270 -5.99 13.07 5.76
N ARG A 271 -5.40 14.20 5.36
CA ARG A 271 -4.01 14.54 5.68
C ARG A 271 -3.80 14.69 7.18
N ARG A 272 -4.71 15.40 7.87
CA ARG A 272 -4.60 15.59 9.32
C ARG A 272 -4.77 14.26 10.07
N GLY A 273 -5.69 13.40 9.65
CA GLY A 273 -5.85 12.04 10.21
C GLY A 273 -4.59 11.19 10.02
N TYR A 274 -3.98 11.24 8.83
CA TYR A 274 -2.72 10.57 8.54
C TYR A 274 -1.58 11.04 9.46
N ASP A 275 -1.43 12.36 9.63
CA ASP A 275 -0.41 12.95 10.49
C ASP A 275 -0.60 12.57 11.97
N VAL A 276 -1.85 12.47 12.44
CA VAL A 276 -2.16 11.96 13.78
C VAL A 276 -1.74 10.49 13.92
N LEU A 277 -2.13 9.62 12.99
CA LEU A 277 -1.78 8.19 13.02
C LEU A 277 -0.25 7.99 13.00
N ARG A 278 0.46 8.77 12.17
CA ARG A 278 1.92 8.71 12.05
C ARG A 278 2.62 9.17 13.33
N ARG A 279 2.17 10.28 13.92
CA ARG A 279 2.71 10.76 15.22
C ARG A 279 2.53 9.72 16.31
N GLU A 280 1.36 9.11 16.44
CA GLU A 280 1.11 8.06 17.44
C GLU A 280 1.99 6.82 17.20
N HIS A 281 2.16 6.42 15.94
CA HIS A 281 3.08 5.34 15.56
C HIS A 281 4.52 5.64 16.00
N ASP A 282 5.02 6.83 15.70
CA ASP A 282 6.40 7.21 16.01
C ASP A 282 6.62 7.34 17.52
N GLN A 283 5.63 7.84 18.27
CA GLN A 283 5.65 7.86 19.73
C GLN A 283 5.72 6.45 20.33
N LEU A 284 4.88 5.52 19.88
CA LEU A 284 4.92 4.13 20.35
C LEU A 284 6.22 3.43 19.96
N ARG A 285 6.79 3.74 18.80
CA ARG A 285 8.08 3.23 18.36
C ARG A 285 9.21 3.76 19.25
N ALA A 286 9.23 5.04 19.57
CA ALA A 286 10.19 5.65 20.48
C ALA A 286 10.13 5.00 21.88
N LEU A 287 8.92 4.74 22.39
CA LEU A 287 8.74 4.04 23.67
C LEU A 287 9.22 2.59 23.64
N ALA A 288 8.97 1.87 22.55
CA ALA A 288 9.45 0.50 22.38
C ALA A 288 10.99 0.44 22.37
N LEU A 289 11.65 1.40 21.71
CA LEU A 289 13.12 1.52 21.68
C LEU A 289 13.69 1.95 23.03
N GLY A 290 13.09 2.95 23.69
CA GLY A 290 13.53 3.44 25.00
C GLY A 290 13.49 2.35 26.08
N ARG A 291 12.51 1.44 26.04
CA ARG A 291 12.45 0.29 26.95
C ARG A 291 13.57 -0.72 26.71
N ARG A 292 13.94 -0.96 25.45
CA ARG A 292 15.08 -1.84 25.12
C ARG A 292 16.40 -1.24 25.61
N ALA A 293 16.59 0.07 25.39
CA ALA A 293 17.77 0.79 25.88
C ALA A 293 17.87 0.74 27.42
N ARG A 294 16.79 1.05 28.15
CA ARG A 294 16.76 0.96 29.62
C ARG A 294 16.99 -0.45 30.14
N ARG A 295 16.41 -1.48 29.50
CA ARG A 295 16.65 -2.88 29.89
C ARG A 295 18.12 -3.26 29.71
N ARG A 296 18.77 -2.80 28.64
CA ARG A 296 20.21 -3.02 28.41
C ARG A 296 21.06 -2.27 29.44
N ALA A 297 20.72 -1.02 29.75
CA ALA A 297 21.41 -0.23 30.78
C ALA A 297 21.28 -0.85 32.18
N ASN A 298 20.06 -1.24 32.57
CA ASN A 298 19.81 -1.89 33.86
C ASN A 298 20.44 -3.29 33.94
N SER A 299 20.49 -4.03 32.83
CA SER A 299 21.21 -5.31 32.77
C SER A 299 22.71 -5.10 32.99
N GLY A 300 23.30 -4.06 32.40
CA GLY A 300 24.68 -3.68 32.64
C GLY A 300 24.94 -3.26 34.09
N ALA A 301 24.05 -2.43 34.67
CA ALA A 301 24.16 -2.01 36.06
C ALA A 301 24.03 -3.18 37.04
N ASN A 302 23.08 -4.10 36.81
CA ASN A 302 22.94 -5.30 37.62
C ASN A 302 24.13 -6.24 37.46
N PHE A 303 24.69 -6.37 36.25
CA PHE A 303 25.91 -7.13 36.03
C PHE A 303 27.10 -6.52 36.79
N LEU A 304 27.26 -5.19 36.78
CA LEU A 304 28.29 -4.49 37.55
C LEU A 304 28.09 -4.65 39.06
N LEU A 305 26.86 -4.58 39.55
CA LEU A 305 26.54 -4.82 40.96
C LEU A 305 26.80 -6.28 41.36
N ALA A 306 26.49 -7.25 40.49
CA ALA A 306 26.79 -8.66 40.71
C ALA A 306 28.31 -8.90 40.75
N LEU A 307 29.07 -8.28 39.84
CA LEU A 307 30.53 -8.34 39.81
C LEU A 307 31.14 -7.76 41.11
N ARG A 308 30.56 -6.67 41.64
CA ARG A 308 31.00 -6.07 42.90
C ARG A 308 30.68 -6.94 44.12
N ARG A 309 29.58 -7.70 44.07
CA ARG A 309 29.16 -8.58 45.17
C ARG A 309 29.90 -9.91 45.20
N THR A 310 30.49 -10.33 44.09
CA THR A 310 31.20 -11.61 43.95
C THR A 310 32.55 -11.41 43.26
N PRO A 311 33.64 -11.16 44.01
CA PRO A 311 34.95 -10.88 43.41
C PRO A 311 35.48 -12.07 42.58
N GLU A 312 35.05 -13.29 42.87
CA GLU A 312 35.36 -14.49 42.10
C GLU A 312 34.89 -14.40 40.64
N LEU A 313 33.71 -13.82 40.37
CA LEU A 313 33.24 -13.61 39.00
C LEU A 313 34.11 -12.62 38.24
N ALA A 314 34.68 -11.62 38.92
CA ALA A 314 35.61 -10.69 38.28
C ALA A 314 36.85 -11.44 37.78
N LEU A 315 37.38 -12.38 38.58
CA LEU A 315 38.52 -13.22 38.18
C LEU A 315 38.19 -14.12 36.98
N VAL A 316 37.00 -14.73 36.97
CA VAL A 316 36.55 -15.58 35.84
C VAL A 316 36.41 -14.76 34.55
N VAL A 317 35.82 -13.57 34.62
CA VAL A 317 35.67 -12.67 33.47
C VAL A 317 37.04 -12.22 32.94
N LEU A 318 37.99 -11.89 33.83
CA LEU A 318 39.37 -11.55 33.47
C LEU A 318 40.09 -12.73 32.81
N ALA A 319 39.94 -13.94 33.35
CA ALA A 319 40.52 -15.15 32.78
C ALA A 319 39.96 -15.45 31.37
N LEU A 320 38.65 -15.33 31.17
CA LEU A 320 38.01 -15.48 29.86
C LEU A 320 38.48 -14.43 28.86
N ALA A 321 38.61 -13.17 29.29
CA ALA A 321 39.13 -12.10 28.44
C ALA A 321 40.58 -12.36 28.01
N ALA A 322 41.44 -12.82 28.93
CA ALA A 322 42.82 -13.19 28.61
C ALA A 322 42.88 -14.37 27.61
N LEU A 323 42.01 -15.37 27.79
CA LEU A 323 41.92 -16.53 26.88
C LEU A 323 41.46 -16.10 25.47
N PHE A 324 40.51 -15.17 25.39
CA PHE A 324 40.03 -14.62 24.12
C PHE A 324 41.11 -13.83 23.37
N VAL A 325 41.88 -12.99 24.08
CA VAL A 325 43.03 -12.26 23.50
C VAL A 325 44.11 -13.22 23.01
N SER A 326 44.38 -14.29 23.76
CA SER A 326 45.32 -15.35 23.37
C SER A 326 44.89 -16.04 22.07
N LEU A 327 43.59 -16.34 21.91
CA LEU A 327 43.04 -16.95 20.69
C LEU A 327 43.16 -16.03 19.47
N ILE A 328 42.86 -14.74 19.61
CA ILE A 328 43.00 -13.77 18.52
C ILE A 328 44.46 -13.70 18.06
N ARG A 329 45.40 -13.63 19.00
CA ARG A 329 46.83 -13.51 18.70
C ARG A 329 47.44 -14.75 18.06
N ARG A 330 46.82 -15.92 18.24
CA ARG A 330 47.27 -17.19 17.63
C ARG A 330 46.80 -17.33 16.18
N ASN A 331 45.72 -16.66 15.80
CA ASN A 331 45.16 -16.69 14.45
C ASN A 331 45.63 -15.53 13.56
N SER A 332 46.38 -14.58 14.11
CA SER A 332 47.07 -13.49 13.40
C SER A 332 48.54 -13.82 13.18
#